data_AF-A0A6J8CPV3-F1
#
_entry.id   AF-A0A6J8CPV3-F1
#
_cell.length_a   1.000
_cell.length_b   1.000
_cell.length_c   1.000
_cell.angle_alpha   90.00
_cell.angle_beta   90.00
_cell.angle_gamma   90.00
#
_symmetry.space_group_name_H-M   'P 1'
#
loop_
_entity.id
_entity.type
_entity.pdbx_description
1 polymer ?
#
loop_
_entity_poly.entity_id
_entity_poly.type
_entity_poly.pdbx_seq_one_letter_code
_entity_poly.pdbx_strand_id
1 'polypeptide(L)'
;MLKTVPLRTGQQGDSLFLLNLLTILKSRVSMSVVLRTNVTKEFNEIIINYDIFICTESKIDNFDVLNVPEGYSSFSKCRKQFAKKSGGITVIFKNELKDILNFQNTDCEFVLWVEIENIIEQKHLLLGCIYIPPENSKYSSQESDQIEGELLSFKTESTVTALTGDFNARSSTLTDYIVPDDKLMRFLNIDEINDVHNYLYEFQKLQEKNIPVERSSEDRGRCNNYGYKMLNFCKNNSIFIANGRSYM
;
A
#
# COMPACT_ATOMS: atom_id res chain seq x y z
N MET A 1 -14.20 9.01 -16.76
CA MET A 1 -13.57 10.30 -17.15
C MET A 1 -13.02 10.95 -15.89
N LEU A 2 -11.70 10.86 -15.69
CA LEU A 2 -11.00 11.43 -14.53
C LEU A 2 -11.26 12.94 -14.44
N LYS A 3 -12.13 13.37 -13.52
CA LYS A 3 -12.19 14.78 -13.12
C LYS A 3 -10.93 15.07 -12.30
N THR A 4 -9.89 15.53 -12.97
CA THR A 4 -8.73 16.13 -12.33
C THR A 4 -9.17 17.46 -11.72
N VAL A 5 -8.89 17.63 -10.42
CA VAL A 5 -8.97 18.96 -9.79
C VAL A 5 -7.74 19.73 -10.28
N PRO A 6 -7.89 20.91 -10.90
CA PRO A 6 -6.76 21.63 -11.46
C PRO A 6 -5.83 22.11 -10.33
N LEU A 7 -4.57 21.71 -10.39
CA LEU A 7 -3.51 22.18 -9.50
C LEU A 7 -3.06 23.58 -9.95
N ARG A 8 -3.07 24.56 -9.05
CA ARG A 8 -2.41 25.85 -9.29
C ARG A 8 -0.91 25.68 -9.03
N THR A 9 -0.11 25.99 -10.04
CA THR A 9 1.34 25.87 -10.06
C THR A 9 2.02 26.90 -9.16
N GLY A 10 2.96 26.43 -8.34
CA GLY A 10 3.97 27.27 -7.68
C GLY A 10 4.53 26.59 -6.43
N GLN A 11 5.71 25.96 -6.54
CA GLN A 11 6.66 25.45 -5.50
C GLN A 11 6.11 24.82 -4.19
N GLN A 12 4.81 24.58 -4.04
CA GLN A 12 4.10 23.86 -2.99
C GLN A 12 3.71 22.43 -3.42
N GLY A 13 4.30 21.95 -4.53
CA GLY A 13 3.83 20.81 -5.32
C GLY A 13 3.75 19.47 -4.57
N ASP A 14 4.73 19.17 -3.72
CA ASP A 14 4.77 17.85 -3.06
C ASP A 14 3.77 17.72 -1.90
N SER A 15 3.40 18.86 -1.31
CA SER A 15 2.51 18.88 -0.14
C SER A 15 1.03 18.71 -0.47
N LEU A 16 0.59 19.32 -1.56
CA LEU A 16 -0.76 19.11 -2.09
C LEU A 16 -0.86 17.72 -2.73
N PHE A 17 0.24 17.19 -3.25
CA PHE A 17 0.33 15.85 -3.82
C PHE A 17 0.06 14.74 -2.80
N LEU A 18 0.70 14.73 -1.63
CA LEU A 18 0.49 13.68 -0.62
C LEU A 18 -0.95 13.69 -0.07
N LEU A 19 -1.50 14.87 0.21
CA LEU A 19 -2.87 15.01 0.70
C LEU A 19 -3.90 14.59 -0.36
N ASN A 20 -3.66 14.98 -1.63
CA ASN A 20 -4.50 14.57 -2.76
C ASN A 20 -4.38 13.06 -3.01
N LEU A 21 -3.18 12.49 -2.94
CA LEU A 21 -2.98 11.05 -3.11
C LEU A 21 -3.69 10.26 -2.01
N LEU A 22 -3.56 10.66 -0.75
CA LEU A 22 -4.29 10.03 0.36
C LEU A 22 -5.80 10.16 0.19
N THR A 23 -6.28 11.31 -0.29
CA THR A 23 -7.71 11.53 -0.58
C THR A 23 -8.19 10.67 -1.75
N ILE A 24 -7.40 10.59 -2.83
CA ILE A 24 -7.64 9.74 -4.00
C ILE A 24 -7.69 8.28 -3.55
N LEU A 25 -6.69 7.81 -2.81
CA LEU A 25 -6.64 6.44 -2.30
C LEU A 25 -7.83 6.14 -1.38
N LYS A 26 -8.16 7.01 -0.42
CA LYS A 26 -9.30 6.79 0.49
C LYS A 26 -10.66 6.81 -0.22
N SER A 27 -10.83 7.61 -1.27
CA SER A 27 -12.10 7.74 -1.98
C SER A 27 -12.27 6.76 -3.14
N ARG A 28 -11.17 6.22 -3.67
CA ARG A 28 -11.19 5.44 -4.93
C ARG A 28 -10.59 4.05 -4.81
N VAL A 29 -9.88 3.76 -3.71
CA VAL A 29 -9.28 2.44 -3.43
C VAL A 29 -9.86 1.87 -2.15
N SER A 30 -10.42 0.66 -2.22
CA SER A 30 -10.91 -0.07 -1.05
C SER A 30 -10.32 -1.47 -0.98
N MET A 31 -10.36 -2.06 0.22
CA MET A 31 -9.84 -3.40 0.51
C MET A 31 -10.90 -4.32 1.13
N SER A 32 -10.97 -5.57 0.71
CA SER A 32 -11.77 -6.63 1.34
C SER A 32 -10.98 -7.92 1.51
N VAL A 33 -11.31 -8.69 2.55
CA VAL A 33 -10.48 -9.81 3.03
C VAL A 33 -10.84 -11.16 2.41
N VAL A 34 -12.03 -11.34 1.82
CA VAL A 34 -12.42 -12.61 1.22
C VAL A 34 -13.29 -12.41 -0.01
N LEU A 35 -12.82 -12.95 -1.13
CA LEU A 35 -13.61 -13.14 -2.34
C LEU A 35 -13.93 -14.63 -2.54
N ARG A 36 -15.10 -14.92 -3.10
CA ARG A 36 -15.45 -16.24 -3.66
C ARG A 36 -15.94 -16.03 -5.08
N THR A 37 -15.88 -17.08 -5.90
CA THR A 37 -16.27 -17.04 -7.32
C THR A 37 -17.70 -16.53 -7.58
N ASN A 38 -18.60 -16.69 -6.60
CA ASN A 38 -19.92 -16.07 -6.61
C ASN A 38 -19.88 -14.80 -5.77
N VAL A 39 -19.82 -13.67 -6.45
CA VAL A 39 -19.96 -12.35 -5.88
C VAL A 39 -21.43 -12.12 -5.52
N THR A 40 -21.71 -11.73 -4.28
CA THR A 40 -23.08 -11.43 -3.84
C THR A 40 -23.51 -10.05 -4.36
N LYS A 41 -24.83 -9.79 -4.39
CA LYS A 41 -25.36 -8.49 -4.81
C LYS A 41 -24.81 -7.36 -3.94
N GLU A 42 -24.71 -7.58 -2.63
CA GLU A 42 -24.17 -6.61 -1.67
C GLU A 42 -22.69 -6.30 -1.98
N PHE A 43 -21.91 -7.29 -2.38
CA PHE A 43 -20.51 -7.08 -2.73
C PHE A 43 -20.37 -6.26 -4.03
N ASN A 44 -21.23 -6.50 -5.03
CA ASN A 44 -21.29 -5.66 -6.22
C ASN A 44 -21.64 -4.21 -5.88
N GLU A 45 -22.62 -3.99 -5.01
CA GLU A 45 -23.02 -2.65 -4.54
C GLU A 45 -21.88 -1.91 -3.83
N ILE A 46 -20.94 -2.63 -3.20
CA ILE A 46 -19.73 -2.06 -2.62
C ILE A 46 -18.71 -1.71 -3.71
N ILE A 47 -18.38 -2.64 -4.62
CA ILE A 47 -17.36 -2.43 -5.66
C ILE A 47 -17.64 -1.18 -6.47
N ILE A 48 -18.90 -0.96 -6.86
CA ILE A 48 -19.26 0.11 -7.80
C ILE A 48 -18.92 1.52 -7.31
N ASN A 49 -18.67 1.68 -6.00
CA ASN A 49 -18.32 2.96 -5.38
C ASN A 49 -16.83 3.31 -5.54
N TYR A 50 -15.99 2.38 -6.00
CA TYR A 50 -14.55 2.54 -6.07
C TYR A 50 -14.04 2.43 -7.51
N ASP A 51 -12.94 3.11 -7.81
CA ASP A 51 -12.29 2.97 -9.12
C ASP A 51 -11.41 1.73 -9.17
N ILE A 52 -10.77 1.40 -8.04
CA ILE A 52 -9.94 0.21 -7.83
C ILE A 52 -10.39 -0.44 -6.51
N PHE A 53 -10.59 -1.75 -6.51
CA PHE A 53 -11.02 -2.52 -5.36
C PHE A 53 -10.12 -3.74 -5.20
N ILE A 54 -9.48 -3.86 -4.04
CA ILE A 54 -8.46 -4.87 -3.77
C ILE A 54 -9.06 -5.94 -2.88
N CYS A 55 -8.87 -7.18 -3.28
CA CYS A 55 -9.35 -8.33 -2.53
C CYS A 55 -8.16 -9.21 -2.18
N THR A 56 -8.02 -9.53 -0.91
CA THR A 56 -7.11 -10.57 -0.44
C THR A 56 -7.88 -11.87 -0.24
N GLU A 57 -7.18 -12.98 -0.10
CA GLU A 57 -7.75 -14.33 0.03
C GLU A 57 -8.81 -14.68 -1.03
N SER A 58 -8.60 -14.29 -2.29
CA SER A 58 -9.62 -14.45 -3.33
C SER A 58 -10.02 -15.89 -3.65
N LYS A 59 -9.24 -16.89 -3.20
CA LYS A 59 -9.54 -18.33 -3.34
C LYS A 59 -9.94 -18.69 -4.78
N ILE A 60 -9.30 -18.06 -5.74
CA ILE A 60 -9.44 -18.30 -7.17
C ILE A 60 -8.16 -18.95 -7.70
N ASP A 61 -8.29 -19.71 -8.78
CA ASP A 61 -7.18 -20.22 -9.57
C ASP A 61 -7.14 -19.58 -10.97
N ASN A 62 -6.16 -19.99 -11.79
CA ASN A 62 -5.95 -19.42 -13.13
C ASN A 62 -7.05 -19.83 -14.14
N PHE A 63 -7.96 -20.73 -13.78
CA PHE A 63 -9.07 -21.17 -14.62
C PHE A 63 -10.41 -20.56 -14.18
N ASP A 64 -10.46 -19.99 -12.98
CA ASP A 64 -11.63 -19.29 -12.47
C ASP A 64 -11.84 -17.96 -13.22
N VAL A 65 -13.07 -17.73 -13.66
CA VAL A 65 -13.50 -16.42 -14.18
C VAL A 65 -14.24 -15.70 -13.05
N LEU A 66 -13.72 -14.55 -12.63
CA LEU A 66 -14.39 -13.72 -11.63
C LEU A 66 -15.52 -12.92 -12.29
N ASN A 67 -16.74 -13.11 -11.79
CA ASN A 67 -17.90 -12.31 -12.19
C ASN A 67 -17.84 -10.95 -11.50
N VAL A 68 -17.27 -9.94 -12.17
CA VAL A 68 -17.26 -8.54 -11.72
C VAL A 68 -18.45 -7.76 -12.31
N PRO A 69 -18.86 -6.63 -11.69
CA PRO A 69 -19.91 -5.78 -12.25
C PRO A 69 -19.62 -5.31 -13.68
N GLU A 70 -20.68 -4.98 -14.43
CA GLU A 70 -20.53 -4.37 -15.75
C GLU A 70 -19.71 -3.07 -15.66
N GLY A 71 -18.80 -2.89 -16.62
CA GLY A 71 -17.86 -1.75 -16.62
C GLY A 71 -16.59 -1.96 -15.78
N TYR A 72 -16.41 -3.13 -15.18
CA TYR A 72 -15.20 -3.49 -14.43
C TYR A 72 -14.44 -4.64 -15.10
N SER A 73 -13.14 -4.70 -14.81
CA SER A 73 -12.21 -5.79 -15.12
C SER A 73 -11.52 -6.22 -13.83
N SER A 74 -10.85 -7.37 -13.87
CA SER A 74 -10.04 -7.83 -12.74
C SER A 74 -8.70 -8.40 -13.20
N PHE A 75 -7.67 -8.21 -12.40
CA PHE A 75 -6.38 -8.87 -12.51
C PHE A 75 -6.08 -9.61 -11.20
N SER A 76 -5.62 -10.85 -11.30
CA SER A 76 -5.42 -11.72 -10.15
C SER A 76 -4.03 -12.33 -10.13
N LYS A 77 -3.40 -12.29 -8.96
CA LYS A 77 -2.18 -13.02 -8.65
C LYS A 77 -2.53 -14.17 -7.71
N CYS A 78 -2.56 -15.38 -8.27
CA CYS A 78 -2.78 -16.62 -7.54
C CYS A 78 -1.44 -17.10 -6.94
N ARG A 79 -1.44 -17.60 -5.71
CA ARG A 79 -0.25 -18.26 -5.14
C ARG A 79 0.00 -19.60 -5.85
N LYS A 80 1.25 -19.92 -6.21
CA LYS A 80 1.57 -21.11 -7.01
C LYS A 80 1.10 -22.40 -6.30
N GLN A 81 0.37 -23.20 -7.08
CA GLN A 81 -0.06 -24.59 -6.92
C GLN A 81 -0.08 -25.23 -5.52
N PHE A 82 -1.30 -25.52 -5.05
CA PHE A 82 -1.63 -26.81 -4.43
C PHE A 82 -3.00 -27.28 -4.93
N ALA A 83 -3.31 -28.57 -4.80
CA ALA A 83 -4.56 -29.23 -5.24
C ALA A 83 -5.88 -28.65 -4.65
N LYS A 84 -5.82 -27.54 -3.89
CA LYS A 84 -6.96 -26.80 -3.35
C LYS A 84 -6.76 -25.32 -3.67
N LYS A 85 -7.84 -24.62 -4.04
CA LYS A 85 -7.88 -23.17 -4.25
C LYS A 85 -7.18 -22.44 -3.10
N SER A 86 -5.94 -22.01 -3.33
CA SER A 86 -5.12 -21.25 -2.39
C SER A 86 -5.59 -19.79 -2.38
N GLY A 87 -5.23 -19.04 -1.33
CA GLY A 87 -5.47 -17.60 -1.32
C GLY A 87 -4.83 -16.89 -2.51
N GLY A 88 -5.13 -15.61 -2.68
CA GLY A 88 -4.61 -14.80 -3.79
C GLY A 88 -4.92 -13.33 -3.55
N ILE A 89 -4.37 -12.50 -4.42
CA ILE A 89 -4.63 -11.06 -4.45
C ILE A 89 -5.32 -10.75 -5.78
N THR A 90 -6.46 -10.08 -5.71
CA THR A 90 -7.22 -9.67 -6.89
C THR A 90 -7.47 -8.17 -6.84
N VAL A 91 -7.16 -7.50 -7.94
CA VAL A 91 -7.45 -6.08 -8.16
C VAL A 91 -8.58 -6.00 -9.16
N ILE A 92 -9.74 -5.49 -8.73
CA ILE A 92 -10.90 -5.18 -9.57
C ILE A 92 -10.83 -3.68 -9.88
N PHE A 93 -11.03 -3.28 -11.12
CA PHE A 93 -10.89 -1.88 -11.53
C PHE A 93 -11.87 -1.51 -12.63
N LYS A 94 -12.26 -0.24 -12.70
CA LYS A 94 -13.10 0.27 -13.80
C LYS A 94 -12.37 0.15 -15.13
N ASN A 95 -13.08 -0.27 -16.17
CA ASN A 95 -12.53 -0.45 -17.52
C ASN A 95 -11.87 0.81 -18.09
N GLU A 96 -12.34 2.00 -17.69
CA GLU A 96 -11.74 3.27 -18.09
C GLU A 96 -10.32 3.52 -17.55
N LEU A 97 -9.86 2.74 -16.56
CA LEU A 97 -8.49 2.80 -16.05
C LEU A 97 -7.54 1.85 -16.75
N LYS A 98 -8.04 0.90 -17.56
CA LYS A 98 -7.25 -0.21 -18.10
C LYS A 98 -5.97 0.25 -18.80
N ASP A 99 -6.05 1.35 -19.55
CA ASP A 99 -4.94 1.85 -20.36
C ASP A 99 -3.85 2.58 -19.55
N ILE A 100 -4.12 2.90 -18.28
CA ILE A 100 -3.15 3.55 -17.37
C ILE A 100 -2.66 2.63 -16.25
N LEU A 101 -3.10 1.36 -16.23
CA LEU A 101 -2.70 0.37 -15.22
C LEU A 101 -1.71 -0.63 -15.82
N ASN A 102 -0.50 -0.65 -15.27
CA ASN A 102 0.54 -1.60 -15.61
C ASN A 102 0.75 -2.59 -14.45
N PHE A 103 0.32 -3.84 -14.64
CA PHE A 103 0.52 -4.90 -13.67
C PHE A 103 1.91 -5.51 -13.80
N GLN A 104 2.71 -5.47 -12.73
CA GLN A 104 4.07 -6.03 -12.77
C GLN A 104 4.04 -7.53 -12.49
N ASN A 105 4.67 -8.30 -13.36
CA ASN A 105 4.80 -9.74 -13.19
C ASN A 105 6.06 -10.06 -12.38
N THR A 106 5.89 -10.43 -11.12
CA THR A 106 6.99 -10.70 -10.18
C THR A 106 6.83 -12.04 -9.49
N ASP A 107 7.93 -12.60 -8.98
CA ASP A 107 7.92 -13.89 -8.29
C ASP A 107 7.41 -13.82 -6.85
N CYS A 108 7.38 -12.64 -6.21
CA CYS A 108 6.86 -12.54 -4.84
C CYS A 108 5.36 -12.82 -4.77
N GLU A 109 4.95 -13.87 -4.06
CA GLU A 109 3.55 -14.28 -3.95
C GLU A 109 2.72 -13.46 -2.96
N PHE A 110 3.36 -12.55 -2.23
CA PHE A 110 2.75 -11.77 -1.14
C PHE A 110 2.31 -10.38 -1.59
N VAL A 111 2.68 -9.96 -2.80
CA VAL A 111 2.35 -8.65 -3.35
C VAL A 111 1.97 -8.75 -4.83
N LEU A 112 0.93 -8.02 -5.20
CA LEU A 112 0.57 -7.71 -6.58
C LEU A 112 0.81 -6.21 -6.80
N TRP A 113 1.83 -5.90 -7.61
CA TRP A 113 2.18 -4.53 -7.93
C TRP A 113 1.38 -4.02 -9.13
N VAL A 114 0.81 -2.84 -8.96
CA VAL A 114 0.09 -2.11 -10.02
C VAL A 114 0.69 -0.72 -10.11
N GLU A 115 1.31 -0.42 -11.24
CA GLU A 115 1.73 0.93 -11.55
C GLU A 115 0.59 1.67 -12.24
N ILE A 116 0.29 2.88 -11.75
CA ILE A 116 -0.74 3.76 -12.28
C ILE A 116 -0.04 4.97 -12.87
N GLU A 117 -0.12 5.09 -14.19
CA GLU A 117 0.57 6.16 -14.91
C GLU A 117 -0.12 7.51 -14.78
N ASN A 118 0.68 8.58 -14.86
CA ASN A 118 0.22 9.95 -15.07
C ASN A 118 -0.82 10.42 -14.04
N ILE A 119 -0.67 10.04 -12.78
CA ILE A 119 -1.60 10.49 -11.73
C ILE A 119 -1.54 12.00 -11.58
N ILE A 120 -0.33 12.56 -11.53
CA ILE A 120 -0.05 14.00 -11.52
C ILE A 120 1.26 14.21 -12.28
N GLU A 121 1.24 15.00 -13.35
CA GLU A 121 2.39 15.48 -14.16
C GLU A 121 3.70 14.69 -13.99
N GLN A 122 3.90 13.66 -14.83
CA GLN A 122 5.10 12.81 -14.89
C GLN A 122 5.40 11.96 -13.63
N LYS A 123 4.52 11.94 -12.63
CA LYS A 123 4.61 11.01 -11.50
C LYS A 123 3.70 9.80 -11.70
N HIS A 124 4.24 8.64 -11.37
CA HIS A 124 3.56 7.35 -11.40
C HIS A 124 3.31 6.88 -9.96
N LEU A 125 2.19 6.21 -9.69
CA LEU A 125 1.96 5.54 -8.41
C LEU A 125 2.24 4.06 -8.56
N LEU A 126 3.18 3.55 -7.80
CA LEU A 126 3.37 2.13 -7.59
C LEU A 126 2.53 1.68 -6.39
N LEU A 127 1.44 0.97 -6.67
CA LEU A 127 0.54 0.42 -5.66
C LEU A 127 0.88 -1.05 -5.40
N GLY A 128 1.39 -1.35 -4.21
CA GLY A 128 1.60 -2.72 -3.73
C GLY A 128 0.37 -3.26 -3.01
N CYS A 129 -0.36 -4.18 -3.66
CA CYS A 129 -1.50 -4.86 -3.08
C CYS A 129 -1.01 -6.09 -2.31
N ILE A 130 -1.04 -6.07 -0.98
CA ILE A 130 -0.34 -7.04 -0.12
C ILE A 130 -1.30 -8.05 0.51
N TYR A 131 -0.86 -9.30 0.57
CA TYR A 131 -1.45 -10.32 1.43
C TYR A 131 -0.34 -11.19 2.03
N ILE A 132 -0.02 -10.94 3.30
CA ILE A 132 0.91 -11.74 4.09
C ILE A 132 0.07 -12.73 4.90
N PRO A 133 0.33 -14.05 4.83
CA PRO A 133 -0.37 -15.05 5.64
C PRO A 133 -0.19 -14.77 7.14
N PRO A 134 -1.05 -15.28 8.04
CA PRO A 134 -0.80 -15.21 9.49
C PRO A 134 0.50 -15.93 9.91
N GLU A 135 1.15 -15.46 10.98
CA GLU A 135 2.45 -15.97 11.49
C GLU A 135 2.45 -17.47 11.79
N ASN A 136 1.30 -18.00 12.21
CA ASN A 136 1.15 -19.41 12.59
C ASN A 136 0.71 -20.28 11.40
N SER A 137 0.63 -19.72 10.20
CA SER A 137 0.28 -20.48 9.01
C SER A 137 1.49 -21.23 8.48
N LYS A 138 1.27 -22.38 7.84
CA LYS A 138 2.32 -23.14 7.13
C LYS A 138 2.97 -22.38 5.96
N TYR A 139 2.49 -21.18 5.66
CA TYR A 139 2.92 -20.33 4.55
C TYR A 139 3.75 -19.12 5.02
N SER A 140 4.06 -19.03 6.31
CA SER A 140 4.92 -17.97 6.84
C SER A 140 6.38 -18.22 6.43
N SER A 141 6.99 -17.35 5.62
CA SER A 141 8.40 -17.41 5.22
C SER A 141 8.89 -16.04 4.70
N GLN A 142 10.09 -15.57 5.09
CA GLN A 142 10.81 -14.35 4.61
C GLN A 142 10.03 -13.39 3.67
N GLU A 143 8.89 -12.86 4.13
CA GLU A 143 7.95 -12.12 3.28
C GLU A 143 8.40 -10.68 3.08
N SER A 144 8.94 -10.08 4.15
CA SER A 144 9.41 -8.69 4.17
C SER A 144 10.51 -8.45 3.15
N ASP A 145 11.47 -9.36 3.08
CA ASP A 145 12.72 -9.14 2.35
C ASP A 145 12.47 -9.24 0.82
N GLN A 146 11.53 -10.09 0.41
CA GLN A 146 11.11 -10.19 -1.00
C GLN A 146 10.34 -8.95 -1.44
N ILE A 147 9.38 -8.48 -0.65
CA ILE A 147 8.61 -7.27 -0.95
C ILE A 147 9.54 -6.05 -1.00
N GLU A 148 10.49 -5.95 -0.07
CA GLU A 148 11.48 -4.87 -0.04
C GLU A 148 12.41 -4.91 -1.25
N GLY A 149 12.92 -6.08 -1.61
CA GLY A 149 13.74 -6.24 -2.82
C GLY A 149 13.02 -5.82 -4.10
N GLU A 150 11.75 -6.19 -4.26
CA GLU A 150 10.93 -5.75 -5.40
C GLU A 150 10.59 -4.25 -5.34
N LEU A 151 10.27 -3.71 -4.16
CA LEU A 151 10.04 -2.28 -4.01
C LEU A 151 11.26 -1.47 -4.48
N LEU A 152 12.45 -1.87 -4.05
CA LEU A 152 13.69 -1.19 -4.42
C LEU A 152 13.99 -1.30 -5.92
N SER A 153 13.61 -2.39 -6.58
CA SER A 153 13.83 -2.55 -8.03
C SER A 153 12.91 -1.68 -8.89
N PHE A 154 11.73 -1.32 -8.36
CA PHE A 154 10.76 -0.44 -9.05
C PHE A 154 10.89 1.04 -8.70
N LYS A 155 11.61 1.37 -7.62
CA LYS A 155 11.70 2.75 -7.14
C LYS A 155 12.53 3.59 -8.11
N THR A 156 11.88 4.59 -8.70
CA THR A 156 12.53 5.66 -9.47
C THR A 156 12.22 7.01 -8.82
N GLU A 157 12.90 8.08 -9.23
CA GLU A 157 12.61 9.44 -8.74
C GLU A 157 11.18 9.89 -9.05
N SER A 158 10.58 9.39 -10.14
CA SER A 158 9.20 9.66 -10.55
C SER A 158 8.16 8.74 -9.91
N THR A 159 8.60 7.74 -9.15
CA THR A 159 7.71 6.75 -8.54
C THR A 159 7.31 7.17 -7.14
N VAL A 160 6.01 7.29 -6.92
CA VAL A 160 5.43 7.38 -5.58
C VAL A 160 4.91 6.01 -5.20
N THR A 161 5.23 5.52 -4.02
CA THR A 161 4.80 4.19 -3.58
C THR A 161 3.68 4.27 -2.55
N ALA A 162 2.64 3.46 -2.72
CA ALA A 162 1.67 3.18 -1.68
C ALA A 162 1.52 1.66 -1.51
N LEU A 163 1.39 1.21 -0.27
CA LEU A 163 1.12 -0.18 0.05
C LEU A 163 -0.22 -0.28 0.75
N THR A 164 -1.01 -1.28 0.37
CA THR A 164 -2.32 -1.55 0.96
C THR A 164 -2.59 -3.03 0.90
N GLY A 165 -3.26 -3.59 1.90
CA GLY A 165 -3.39 -5.03 2.00
C GLY A 165 -3.57 -5.54 3.41
N ASP A 166 -3.71 -6.85 3.52
CA ASP A 166 -3.66 -7.54 4.80
C ASP A 166 -2.22 -8.01 5.05
N PHE A 167 -1.51 -7.24 5.87
CA PHE A 167 -0.16 -7.55 6.30
C PHE A 167 -0.12 -8.62 7.41
N ASN A 168 -1.28 -8.97 8.01
CA ASN A 168 -1.36 -9.74 9.26
C ASN A 168 -0.40 -9.24 10.37
N ALA A 169 -0.03 -7.96 10.30
CA ALA A 169 0.93 -7.29 11.16
C ALA A 169 0.19 -6.49 12.24
N ARG A 170 0.43 -6.83 13.51
CA ARG A 170 -0.06 -6.09 14.67
C ARG A 170 1.07 -5.23 15.17
N SER A 171 1.01 -3.94 14.87
CA SER A 171 2.05 -2.98 15.24
C SER A 171 1.73 -2.16 16.50
N SER A 172 0.51 -2.31 17.03
CA SER A 172 0.01 -1.46 18.12
C SER A 172 0.13 0.03 17.77
N THR A 173 0.54 0.86 18.73
CA THR A 173 0.81 2.30 18.56
C THR A 173 2.30 2.62 18.42
N LEU A 174 3.14 1.63 18.06
CA LEU A 174 4.58 1.85 17.86
C LEU A 174 4.83 2.71 16.63
N THR A 175 5.82 3.61 16.73
CA THR A 175 6.22 4.51 15.64
C THR A 175 6.91 3.78 14.50
N ASP A 176 6.57 4.20 13.29
CA ASP A 176 7.01 3.72 11.98
C ASP A 176 8.06 4.62 11.32
N TYR A 177 8.50 5.66 12.03
CA TYR A 177 9.60 6.54 11.65
C TYR A 177 10.75 6.45 12.64
N ILE A 178 11.93 6.89 12.21
CA ILE A 178 13.12 6.97 13.06
C ILE A 178 13.01 8.25 13.89
N VAL A 179 13.19 8.13 15.20
CA VAL A 179 13.32 9.29 16.09
C VAL A 179 14.82 9.53 16.29
N PRO A 180 15.39 10.62 15.74
CA PRO A 180 16.82 10.87 15.87
C PRO A 180 17.19 11.18 17.32
N ASP A 181 18.36 10.72 17.77
CA ASP A 181 18.92 11.16 19.05
C ASP A 181 19.69 12.47 18.82
N ASP A 182 19.09 13.58 19.24
CA ASP A 182 19.67 14.92 19.10
C ASP A 182 21.11 15.02 19.65
N LYS A 183 21.46 14.25 20.70
CA LYS A 183 22.83 14.26 21.24
C LYS A 183 23.79 13.59 20.29
N LEU A 184 23.39 12.45 19.72
CA LEU A 184 24.20 11.74 18.72
C LEU A 184 24.34 12.57 17.44
N MET A 185 23.27 13.20 16.99
CA MET A 185 23.28 14.08 15.81
C MET A 185 24.27 15.24 15.98
N ARG A 186 24.25 15.91 17.14
CA ARG A 186 25.22 16.95 17.50
C ARG A 186 26.64 16.41 17.59
N PHE A 187 26.83 15.22 18.18
CA PHE A 187 28.14 14.59 18.30
C PHE A 187 28.74 14.26 16.93
N LEU A 188 27.92 13.82 15.97
CA LEU A 188 28.34 13.51 14.61
C LEU A 188 28.40 14.74 13.69
N ASN A 189 28.09 15.93 14.20
CA ASN A 189 28.02 17.18 13.44
C ASN A 189 27.13 17.07 12.18
N ILE A 190 26.01 16.36 12.31
CA ILE A 190 25.00 16.29 11.26
C ILE A 190 24.08 17.50 11.42
N ASP A 191 24.21 18.46 10.51
CA ASP A 191 23.46 19.72 10.49
C ASP A 191 22.26 19.68 9.51
N GLU A 192 21.40 20.70 9.57
CA GLU A 192 20.14 20.77 8.81
C GLU A 192 20.32 20.75 7.28
N ILE A 193 21.53 21.05 6.80
CA ILE A 193 21.87 21.08 5.36
C ILE A 193 22.21 19.67 4.86
N ASN A 194 22.46 18.72 5.76
CA ASN A 194 22.89 17.37 5.43
C ASN A 194 21.70 16.52 4.92
N ASP A 195 21.90 15.78 3.84
CA ASP A 195 20.91 14.83 3.31
C ASP A 195 20.49 13.77 4.35
N VAL A 196 21.40 13.39 5.25
CA VAL A 196 21.12 12.51 6.39
C VAL A 196 20.13 13.15 7.35
N HIS A 197 20.24 14.45 7.60
CA HIS A 197 19.27 15.19 8.41
C HIS A 197 17.90 15.18 7.73
N ASN A 198 17.86 15.50 6.43
CA ASN A 198 16.60 15.50 5.66
C ASN A 198 15.91 14.13 5.66
N TYR A 199 16.67 13.04 5.54
CA TYR A 199 16.16 11.67 5.63
C TYR A 199 15.60 11.33 7.02
N LEU A 200 16.35 11.67 8.07
CA LEU A 200 15.99 11.35 9.45
C LEU A 200 14.77 12.15 9.96
N TYR A 201 14.57 13.35 9.45
CA TYR A 201 13.48 14.24 9.84
C TYR A 201 12.34 14.31 8.83
N GLU A 202 12.21 13.35 7.90
CA GLU A 202 11.10 13.34 6.93
C GLU A 202 9.71 13.35 7.58
N PHE A 203 9.57 12.78 8.77
CA PHE A 203 8.30 12.83 9.51
C PHE A 203 7.90 14.27 9.91
N GLN A 204 8.85 15.20 10.05
CA GLN A 204 8.52 16.61 10.32
C GLN A 204 7.78 17.23 9.14
N LYS A 205 8.11 16.82 7.90
CA LYS A 205 7.35 17.23 6.71
C LYS A 205 5.88 16.83 6.82
N LEU A 206 5.55 15.73 7.49
CA LEU A 206 4.15 15.34 7.76
C LEU A 206 3.51 16.26 8.80
N GLN A 207 4.23 16.59 9.88
CA GLN A 207 3.74 17.49 10.93
C GLN A 207 3.48 18.91 10.41
N GLU A 208 4.37 19.44 9.58
CA GLU A 208 4.20 20.73 8.88
C GLU A 208 2.92 20.79 8.04
N LYS A 209 2.41 19.63 7.61
CA LYS A 209 1.17 19.49 6.83
C LYS A 209 -0.03 19.09 7.66
N ASN A 210 0.08 19.13 8.99
CA ASN A 210 -0.95 18.69 9.93
C ASN A 210 -1.39 17.23 9.69
N ILE A 211 -0.49 16.39 9.17
CA ILE A 211 -0.72 14.95 9.07
C ILE A 211 -0.32 14.36 10.44
N PRO A 212 -1.23 13.64 11.13
CA PRO A 212 -0.90 13.01 12.39
C PRO A 212 0.23 11.99 12.22
N VAL A 213 1.34 12.19 12.94
CA VAL A 213 2.46 11.24 12.99
C VAL A 213 2.29 10.20 14.11
N GLU A 214 1.48 10.53 15.11
CA GLU A 214 1.14 9.60 16.18
C GLU A 214 0.09 8.62 15.69
N ARG A 215 0.33 7.34 15.96
CA ARG A 215 -0.56 6.27 15.51
C ARG A 215 -1.74 6.08 16.44
N SER A 216 -2.94 6.22 15.90
CA SER A 216 -4.18 5.78 16.52
C SER A 216 -4.58 4.41 15.95
N SER A 217 -4.25 3.33 16.66
CA SER A 217 -4.66 1.96 16.31
C SER A 217 -5.66 1.43 17.33
N GLU A 218 -6.72 0.75 16.87
CA GLU A 218 -7.65 0.04 17.76
C GLU A 218 -7.10 -1.31 18.20
N ASP A 219 -6.16 -1.86 17.45
CA ASP A 219 -5.37 -3.02 17.87
C ASP A 219 -4.36 -2.58 18.94
N ARG A 220 -4.83 -2.43 20.17
CA ARG A 220 -4.02 -2.11 21.35
C ARG A 220 -3.29 -3.34 21.92
N GLY A 221 -3.32 -4.46 21.22
CA GLY A 221 -2.62 -5.68 21.59
C GLY A 221 -1.09 -5.52 21.55
N ARG A 222 -0.39 -6.57 21.99
CA ARG A 222 1.07 -6.67 21.88
C ARG A 222 1.46 -6.71 20.40
N CYS A 223 2.50 -5.93 20.05
CA CYS A 223 3.10 -6.00 18.72
C CYS A 223 3.61 -7.42 18.43
N ASN A 224 3.23 -7.99 17.29
CA ASN A 224 3.71 -9.31 16.84
C ASN A 224 4.98 -9.18 15.99
N ASN A 225 5.56 -10.30 15.56
CA ASN A 225 6.81 -10.31 14.79
C ASN A 225 6.64 -9.61 13.43
N TYR A 226 5.53 -9.83 12.74
CA TYR A 226 5.19 -9.11 11.52
C TYR A 226 4.98 -7.62 11.75
N GLY A 227 4.42 -7.22 12.90
CA GLY A 227 4.35 -5.83 13.33
C GLY A 227 5.73 -5.19 13.39
N TYR A 228 6.69 -5.83 14.06
CA TYR A 228 8.07 -5.33 14.14
C TYR A 228 8.74 -5.27 12.76
N LYS A 229 8.57 -6.30 11.93
CA LYS A 229 9.11 -6.32 10.55
C LYS A 229 8.52 -5.20 9.70
N MET A 230 7.20 -4.99 9.75
CA MET A 230 6.52 -3.92 9.02
C MET A 230 7.01 -2.53 9.47
N LEU A 231 7.20 -2.32 10.77
CA LEU A 231 7.74 -1.07 11.30
C LEU A 231 9.18 -0.83 10.81
N ASN A 232 10.01 -1.87 10.79
CA ASN A 232 11.37 -1.76 10.26
C ASN A 232 11.37 -1.49 8.75
N PHE A 233 10.52 -2.19 7.99
CA PHE A 233 10.32 -1.95 6.56
C PHE A 233 9.92 -0.49 6.29
N CYS A 234 8.99 0.07 7.08
CA CYS A 234 8.56 1.47 6.97
C CYS A 234 9.74 2.43 7.21
N LYS A 235 10.49 2.21 8.29
CA LYS A 235 11.67 3.02 8.67
C LYS A 235 12.80 2.96 7.63
N ASN A 236 13.01 1.81 7.01
CA ASN A 236 14.08 1.61 6.02
C ASN A 236 13.74 2.20 4.65
N ASN A 237 12.45 2.34 4.33
CA ASN A 237 12.00 2.76 3.00
C ASN A 237 11.35 4.16 2.97
N SER A 238 11.38 4.89 4.09
CA SER A 238 10.65 6.15 4.30
C SER A 238 9.16 6.05 3.95
N ILE A 239 8.51 4.98 4.39
CA ILE A 239 7.07 4.77 4.20
C ILE A 239 6.36 4.98 5.54
N PHE A 240 5.21 5.65 5.50
CA PHE A 240 4.41 5.95 6.68
C PHE A 240 3.05 5.25 6.63
N ILE A 241 2.61 4.72 7.77
CA ILE A 241 1.35 4.02 7.95
C ILE A 241 0.24 5.06 8.09
N ALA A 242 -0.50 5.26 7.00
CA ALA A 242 -1.58 6.26 6.95
C ALA A 242 -2.83 5.88 7.78
N ASN A 243 -3.10 4.59 8.00
CA ASN A 243 -4.24 4.11 8.79
C ASN A 243 -3.82 2.92 9.67
N GLY A 244 -4.21 2.93 10.94
CA GLY A 244 -4.17 1.75 11.80
C GLY A 244 -5.31 0.78 11.48
N ARG A 245 -5.27 -0.42 12.08
CA ARG A 245 -6.42 -1.34 12.04
C ARG A 245 -7.57 -0.68 12.82
N SER A 246 -8.62 -0.28 12.11
CA SER A 246 -9.92 0.06 12.69
C SER A 246 -10.87 -1.11 12.45
N TYR A 247 -11.55 -1.59 13.48
CA TYR A 247 -12.70 -2.45 13.30
C TYR A 247 -13.80 -1.59 12.64
N MET A 248 -14.04 -1.79 11.34
CA MET A 248 -15.31 -1.39 10.73
C MET A 248 -16.43 -2.27 11.26
#